data_AF-A0A316KYC9-F1
#
_entry.id   AF-A0A316KYC9-F1
#
_cell.length_a   1.000
_cell.length_b   1.000
_cell.length_c   1.000
_cell.angle_alpha   90.00
_cell.angle_beta   90.00
_cell.angle_gamma   90.00
#
_symmetry.space_group_name_H-M   'P 1'
#
loop_
_entity.id
_entity.type
_entity.pdbx_description
1 polymer ?
#
loop_
_entity_poly.entity_id
_entity_poly.type
_entity_poly.pdbx_seq_one_letter_code
_entity_poly.pdbx_strand_id
1 'polypeptide(L)'
;MKKSMLYLLICVLSFCSCNVAEPIFISNDNLKFKSVNDSILQFSIDSYIYNPTKLKYQLKELFFDINYDGGKIGNGKLIAPIQIKPKDTIALPFSCNLSLAQLQKKHKQILSKDRVDFYFVGEAFAVHPIKSIRKGFELKIPYQAKSFISNNMLSSDLVFKHIEIEKINPFSNSNPTKSNFRIKIGIHNSQSFDYKIRKIEISLKSKSTNRVVLEGVLDTIVDAPSLQTIKIPLDIESNNLNILQNLGTFFLSSDSSKYIGAGSVTISIEGYDFQIPFLQEFDIETNPFGSIRVNPNIDGPDYCSAYQKIHSHL
;
A
#
# COMPACT_ATOMS: atom_id res chain seq x y z
N MET A 1 -9.69 70.27 -17.94
CA MET A 1 -8.94 69.54 -16.87
C MET A 1 -9.75 68.45 -16.17
N LYS A 2 -11.06 68.60 -15.88
CA LYS A 2 -11.86 67.57 -15.18
C LYS A 2 -12.06 66.25 -15.95
N LYS A 3 -12.18 66.30 -17.29
CA LYS A 3 -12.38 65.09 -18.11
C LYS A 3 -11.11 64.23 -18.24
N SER A 4 -9.91 64.83 -18.37
CA SER A 4 -8.67 64.05 -18.45
C SER A 4 -8.30 63.37 -17.13
N MET A 5 -8.64 63.98 -15.99
CA MET A 5 -8.45 63.37 -14.68
C MET A 5 -9.38 62.16 -14.44
N LEU A 6 -10.60 62.21 -14.98
CA LEU A 6 -11.54 61.08 -14.94
C LEU A 6 -11.07 59.90 -15.81
N TYR A 7 -10.54 60.16 -17.01
CA TYR A 7 -9.96 59.11 -17.86
C TYR A 7 -8.69 58.50 -17.24
N LEU A 8 -7.87 59.30 -16.56
CA LEU A 8 -6.71 58.79 -15.83
C LEU A 8 -7.15 57.87 -14.67
N LEU A 9 -8.19 58.28 -13.92
CA LEU A 9 -8.74 57.49 -12.81
C LEU A 9 -9.37 56.17 -13.30
N ILE A 10 -10.11 56.20 -14.42
CA ILE A 10 -10.73 55.00 -15.02
C ILE A 10 -9.65 54.05 -15.58
N CYS A 11 -8.59 54.57 -16.20
CA CYS A 11 -7.44 53.76 -16.61
C CYS A 11 -6.75 53.11 -15.41
N VAL A 12 -6.46 53.87 -14.34
CA VAL A 12 -5.81 53.34 -13.13
C VAL A 12 -6.68 52.28 -12.45
N LEU A 13 -8.00 52.49 -12.35
CA LEU A 13 -8.95 51.51 -11.80
C LEU A 13 -9.06 50.25 -12.67
N SER A 14 -8.92 50.37 -13.99
CA SER A 14 -8.94 49.22 -14.92
C SER A 14 -7.69 48.35 -14.81
N PHE A 15 -6.54 48.89 -14.38
CA PHE A 15 -5.32 48.13 -14.13
C PHE A 15 -5.25 47.50 -12.72
N CYS A 16 -6.15 47.87 -11.79
CA CYS A 16 -6.16 47.35 -10.41
C CYS A 16 -6.88 46.01 -10.23
N SER A 17 -7.54 45.47 -11.26
CA SER A 17 -8.14 44.12 -11.22
C SER A 17 -7.09 43.02 -11.48
N CYS A 18 -6.02 43.01 -10.67
CA CYS A 18 -5.15 41.82 -10.59
C CYS A 18 -5.93 40.71 -9.87
N ASN A 19 -6.67 39.91 -10.63
CA ASN A 19 -7.20 38.63 -10.16
C ASN A 19 -6.01 37.74 -9.81
N VAL A 20 -5.65 37.72 -8.51
CA VAL A 20 -4.68 36.80 -7.94
C VAL A 20 -5.34 35.42 -7.98
N ALA A 21 -5.08 34.67 -9.05
CA ALA A 21 -5.56 33.31 -9.19
C ALA A 21 -4.96 32.43 -8.09
N GLU A 22 -5.80 31.56 -7.53
CA GLU A 22 -5.40 30.70 -6.42
C GLU A 22 -4.43 29.60 -6.89
N PRO A 23 -3.48 29.18 -6.04
CA PRO A 23 -2.58 28.10 -6.39
C PRO A 23 -3.33 26.79 -6.65
N ILE A 24 -2.88 26.03 -7.65
CA ILE A 24 -3.47 24.73 -8.00
C ILE A 24 -2.58 23.63 -7.43
N PHE A 25 -3.18 22.71 -6.67
CA PHE A 25 -2.51 21.53 -6.13
C PHE A 25 -2.51 20.42 -7.18
N ILE A 26 -1.32 19.93 -7.51
CA ILE A 26 -1.11 18.81 -8.43
C ILE A 26 -0.44 17.70 -7.60
N SER A 27 -1.20 16.67 -7.23
CA SER A 27 -0.67 15.52 -6.50
C SER A 27 -0.13 14.48 -7.47
N ASN A 28 1.06 13.96 -7.21
CA ASN A 28 1.52 12.70 -7.80
C ASN A 28 1.46 11.60 -6.72
N ASP A 29 1.04 10.41 -7.11
CA ASP A 29 0.68 9.29 -6.20
C ASP A 29 1.88 8.62 -5.49
N ASN A 30 3.05 9.27 -5.45
CA ASN A 30 4.26 8.73 -4.86
C ASN A 30 4.34 9.04 -3.36
N LEU A 31 3.86 8.08 -2.57
CA LEU A 31 4.01 8.07 -1.11
C LEU A 31 5.22 7.22 -0.76
N LYS A 32 6.14 7.77 0.05
CA LYS A 32 7.31 7.03 0.54
C LYS A 32 7.32 7.00 2.06
N PHE A 33 7.30 5.81 2.65
CA PHE A 33 7.53 5.64 4.08
C PHE A 33 9.00 5.93 4.41
N LYS A 34 9.22 6.61 5.53
CA LYS A 34 10.56 7.04 5.96
C LYS A 34 11.03 6.27 7.17
N SER A 35 10.19 6.19 8.19
CA SER A 35 10.52 5.57 9.47
C SER A 35 9.27 5.30 10.27
N VAL A 36 9.42 4.49 11.32
CA VAL A 36 8.46 4.37 12.39
C VAL A 36 9.16 4.74 13.68
N ASN A 37 8.53 5.57 14.50
CA ASN A 37 8.99 5.88 15.85
C ASN A 37 7.79 6.13 16.77
N ASP A 38 7.81 5.62 18.00
CA ASP A 38 6.81 5.92 19.04
C ASP A 38 5.34 5.79 18.56
N SER A 39 5.00 4.67 17.89
CA SER A 39 3.66 4.45 17.30
C SER A 39 3.26 5.41 16.17
N ILE A 40 4.23 6.15 15.60
CA ILE A 40 4.03 7.09 14.49
C ILE A 40 4.75 6.58 13.26
N LEU A 41 4.00 6.40 12.17
CA LEU A 41 4.52 6.09 10.85
C LEU A 41 4.78 7.39 10.09
N GLN A 42 6.05 7.68 9.81
CA GLN A 42 6.46 8.87 9.07
C GLN A 42 6.54 8.57 7.58
N PHE A 43 6.05 9.51 6.78
CA PHE A 43 6.05 9.39 5.33
C PHE A 43 6.15 10.75 4.63
N SER A 44 6.49 10.72 3.35
CA SER A 44 6.44 11.88 2.45
C SER A 44 5.51 11.63 1.27
N ILE A 45 4.93 12.72 0.77
CA ILE A 45 4.06 12.75 -0.41
C ILE A 45 4.72 13.69 -1.42
N ASP A 46 4.85 13.23 -2.66
CA ASP A 46 5.27 14.09 -3.77
C ASP A 46 4.10 14.97 -4.22
N SER A 47 4.01 16.16 -3.62
CA SER A 47 3.00 17.17 -3.96
C SER A 47 3.62 18.32 -4.74
N TYR A 48 2.86 18.90 -5.66
CA TYR A 48 3.26 20.09 -6.41
C TYR A 48 2.22 21.19 -6.30
N ILE A 49 2.70 22.43 -6.33
CA ILE A 49 1.87 23.63 -6.36
C ILE A 49 2.27 24.50 -7.54
N TYR A 50 1.27 24.92 -8.31
CA TYR A 50 1.44 25.87 -9.40
C TYR A 50 1.11 27.29 -8.94
N ASN A 51 1.97 28.26 -9.26
CA ASN A 51 1.69 29.68 -9.09
C ASN A 51 1.19 30.31 -10.40
N PRO A 52 -0.12 30.54 -10.57
CA PRO A 52 -0.64 31.17 -11.78
C PRO A 52 -0.33 32.67 -11.88
N THR A 53 0.14 33.30 -10.80
CA THR A 53 0.33 34.74 -10.74
C THR A 53 1.65 35.17 -11.40
N LYS A 54 1.73 36.44 -11.81
CA LYS A 54 2.96 37.05 -12.34
C LYS A 54 3.96 37.45 -11.23
N LEU A 55 3.60 37.24 -9.97
CA LEU A 55 4.39 37.66 -8.82
C LEU A 55 4.84 36.45 -8.01
N LYS A 56 6.01 36.55 -7.37
CA LYS A 56 6.50 35.51 -6.48
C LYS A 56 5.77 35.60 -5.14
N TYR A 57 5.53 34.47 -4.50
CA TYR A 57 5.10 34.42 -3.11
C TYR A 57 5.92 33.39 -2.34
N GLN A 58 5.96 33.53 -1.03
CA GLN A 58 6.64 32.61 -0.14
C GLN A 58 5.59 31.88 0.69
N LEU A 59 5.46 30.56 0.51
CA LEU A 59 4.68 29.72 1.39
C LEU A 59 5.53 29.48 2.65
N LYS A 60 5.14 30.08 3.77
CA LYS A 60 5.90 30.04 5.02
C LYS A 60 5.52 28.84 5.87
N GLU A 61 4.22 28.62 6.02
CA GLU A 61 3.67 27.54 6.84
C GLU A 61 2.55 26.86 6.07
N LEU A 62 2.46 25.56 6.22
CA LEU A 62 1.31 24.79 5.80
C LEU A 62 1.25 23.60 6.75
N PHE A 63 0.13 23.46 7.44
CA PHE A 63 -0.16 22.32 8.31
C PHE A 63 -1.53 21.78 7.98
N PHE A 64 -1.70 20.47 8.11
CA PHE A 64 -2.95 19.79 7.83
C PHE A 64 -3.11 18.55 8.67
N ASP A 65 -4.37 18.22 8.90
CA ASP A 65 -4.79 16.94 9.43
C ASP A 65 -5.18 16.01 8.28
N ILE A 66 -4.85 14.73 8.44
CA ILE A 66 -5.21 13.68 7.50
C ILE A 66 -6.36 12.91 8.14
N ASN A 67 -7.51 12.97 7.49
CA ASN A 67 -8.76 12.39 7.97
C ASN A 67 -9.21 11.27 7.04
N TYR A 68 -9.77 10.21 7.63
CA TYR A 68 -10.44 9.13 6.94
C TYR A 68 -11.74 8.81 7.67
N ASP A 69 -12.85 8.74 6.94
CA ASP A 69 -14.16 8.37 7.50
C ASP A 69 -14.55 9.24 8.72
N GLY A 70 -14.35 10.56 8.60
CA GLY A 70 -14.63 11.54 9.65
C GLY A 70 -13.67 11.54 10.84
N GLY A 71 -12.70 10.62 10.90
CA GLY A 71 -11.73 10.51 11.98
C GLY A 71 -10.32 10.92 11.55
N LYS A 72 -9.60 11.61 12.45
CA LYS A 72 -8.19 11.96 12.26
C LYS A 72 -7.30 10.74 12.37
N ILE A 73 -6.53 10.45 11.32
CA ILE A 73 -5.57 9.35 11.27
C ILE A 73 -4.11 9.83 11.28
N GLY A 74 -3.88 11.12 11.02
CA GLY A 74 -2.55 11.68 10.96
C GLY A 74 -2.52 13.19 10.79
N ASN A 75 -1.33 13.72 10.53
CA ASN A 75 -1.09 15.11 10.20
C ASN A 75 0.08 15.25 9.24
N GLY A 76 0.23 16.44 8.67
CA GLY A 76 1.41 16.80 7.91
C GLY A 76 1.70 18.29 8.02
N LYS A 77 2.96 18.63 7.75
CA LYS A 77 3.43 20.00 7.71
C LYS A 77 4.49 20.21 6.65
N LEU A 78 4.57 21.43 6.15
CA LEU A 78 5.67 21.89 5.31
C LEU A 78 6.97 21.87 6.11
N ILE A 79 8.01 21.24 5.57
CA ILE A 79 9.30 21.08 6.24
C ILE A 79 10.01 22.43 6.37
N ALA A 80 9.97 23.24 5.32
CA ALA A 80 10.64 24.53 5.28
C ALA A 80 9.87 25.52 4.40
N PRO A 81 9.95 26.83 4.70
CA PRO A 81 9.40 27.87 3.84
C PRO A 81 9.94 27.75 2.41
N ILE A 82 9.05 27.86 1.43
CA ILE A 82 9.41 27.72 0.02
C ILE A 82 8.98 28.95 -0.78
N GLN A 83 9.88 29.43 -1.64
CA GLN A 83 9.58 30.51 -2.55
C GLN A 83 9.04 29.93 -3.86
N ILE A 84 7.86 30.40 -4.25
CA ILE A 84 7.16 29.94 -5.45
C ILE A 84 7.26 31.03 -6.50
N LYS A 85 8.00 30.74 -7.57
CA LYS A 85 8.25 31.69 -8.66
C LYS A 85 6.97 31.92 -9.49
N PRO A 86 6.88 33.06 -10.19
CA PRO A 86 5.76 33.32 -11.09
C PRO A 86 5.64 32.24 -12.17
N LYS A 87 4.41 31.78 -12.45
CA LYS A 87 4.10 30.81 -13.52
C LYS A 87 4.91 29.51 -13.43
N ASP A 88 5.31 29.12 -12.22
CA ASP A 88 6.16 27.96 -11.98
C ASP A 88 5.42 26.90 -11.16
N THR A 89 5.84 25.65 -11.31
CA THR A 89 5.36 24.51 -10.53
C THR A 89 6.49 24.03 -9.65
N ILE A 90 6.26 23.97 -8.34
CA ILE A 90 7.29 23.55 -7.38
C ILE A 90 6.79 22.41 -6.52
N ALA A 91 7.70 21.48 -6.21
CA ALA A 91 7.43 20.40 -5.27
C ALA A 91 7.35 20.96 -3.84
N LEU A 92 6.36 20.50 -3.08
CA LEU A 92 6.16 20.83 -1.68
C LEU A 92 6.74 19.73 -0.79
N PRO A 93 7.82 20.01 -0.03
CA PRO A 93 8.41 19.03 0.86
C PRO A 93 7.57 18.91 2.13
N PHE A 94 6.69 17.92 2.19
CA PHE A 94 5.91 17.62 3.38
C PHE A 94 6.57 16.56 4.27
N SER A 95 6.47 16.76 5.57
CA SER A 95 6.67 15.74 6.59
C SER A 95 5.30 15.34 7.11
N CYS A 96 4.92 14.08 6.89
CA CYS A 96 3.62 13.55 7.28
C CYS A 96 3.80 12.43 8.30
N ASN A 97 2.84 12.34 9.21
CA ASN A 97 2.81 11.39 10.31
C ASN A 97 1.43 10.72 10.34
N LEU A 98 1.39 9.38 10.39
CA LEU A 98 0.18 8.61 10.68
C LEU A 98 0.29 7.98 12.07
N SER A 99 -0.81 7.99 12.81
CA SER A 99 -0.92 7.23 14.04
C SER A 99 -1.15 5.76 13.72
N LEU A 100 -0.25 4.87 14.14
CA LEU A 100 -0.43 3.43 13.96
C LEU A 100 -1.69 2.93 14.65
N ALA A 101 -2.03 3.46 15.82
CA ALA A 101 -3.27 3.12 16.53
C ALA A 101 -4.54 3.43 15.73
N GLN A 102 -4.59 4.62 15.10
CA GLN A 102 -5.75 5.00 14.29
C GLN A 102 -5.78 4.23 12.97
N LEU A 103 -4.62 4.02 12.35
CA LEU A 103 -4.50 3.21 11.14
C LEU A 103 -4.94 1.77 11.40
N GLN A 104 -4.54 1.18 12.53
CA GLN A 104 -4.94 -0.17 12.93
C GLN A 104 -6.45 -0.30 13.07
N LYS A 105 -7.14 0.70 13.64
CA LYS A 105 -8.61 0.67 13.76
C LYS A 105 -9.32 0.70 12.41
N LYS A 106 -8.71 1.33 11.39
CA LYS A 106 -9.32 1.59 10.09
C LYS A 106 -8.78 0.69 8.96
N HIS A 107 -7.69 -0.04 9.16
CA HIS A 107 -6.98 -0.75 8.08
C HIS A 107 -7.88 -1.73 7.32
N LYS A 108 -8.73 -2.50 8.00
CA LYS A 108 -9.67 -3.43 7.35
C LYS A 108 -10.63 -2.72 6.40
N GLN A 109 -11.17 -1.58 6.81
CA GLN A 109 -12.07 -0.78 5.99
C GLN A 109 -11.33 -0.17 4.79
N ILE A 110 -10.09 0.30 5.01
CA ILE A 110 -9.23 0.82 3.95
C ILE A 110 -8.91 -0.27 2.91
N LEU A 111 -8.58 -1.47 3.38
CA LEU A 111 -8.24 -2.65 2.57
C LEU A 111 -9.44 -3.24 1.80
N SER A 112 -10.66 -3.04 2.29
CA SER A 112 -11.87 -3.57 1.66
C SER A 112 -12.33 -2.81 0.41
N LYS A 113 -11.70 -1.67 0.10
CA LYS A 113 -12.08 -0.78 -1.00
C LYS A 113 -10.93 -0.60 -1.97
N ASP A 114 -11.22 -0.63 -3.27
CA ASP A 114 -10.24 -0.32 -4.32
C ASP A 114 -9.67 1.10 -4.18
N ARG A 115 -10.58 2.03 -3.89
CA ARG A 115 -10.30 3.45 -3.77
C ARG A 115 -10.83 3.97 -2.43
N VAL A 116 -9.97 4.68 -1.72
CA VAL A 116 -10.28 5.35 -0.47
C VAL A 116 -10.05 6.84 -0.63
N ASP A 117 -10.93 7.64 -0.07
CA ASP A 117 -10.77 9.09 -0.10
C ASP A 117 -10.19 9.54 1.24
N PHE A 118 -9.04 10.20 1.18
CA PHE A 118 -8.45 10.89 2.32
C PHE A 118 -8.76 12.37 2.25
N TYR A 119 -9.10 12.94 3.39
CA TYR A 119 -9.44 14.35 3.52
C TYR A 119 -8.30 15.07 4.23
N PHE A 120 -7.75 16.07 3.58
CA PHE A 120 -6.66 16.90 4.07
C PHE A 120 -7.26 18.24 4.45
N VAL A 121 -7.38 18.49 5.76
CA VAL A 121 -8.00 19.70 6.29
C VAL A 121 -6.94 20.48 7.03
N GLY A 122 -6.71 21.73 6.64
CA GLY A 122 -5.59 22.47 7.17
C GLY A 122 -5.63 23.95 6.87
N GLU A 123 -4.49 24.59 7.12
CA GLU A 123 -4.30 26.01 6.87
C GLU A 123 -2.93 26.26 6.25
N ALA A 124 -2.90 27.20 5.30
CA ALA A 124 -1.70 27.66 4.64
C ALA A 124 -1.46 29.14 4.93
N PHE A 125 -0.22 29.51 5.23
CA PHE A 125 0.23 30.88 5.39
C PHE A 125 1.26 31.23 4.32
N ALA A 126 0.88 32.17 3.45
CA ALA A 126 1.71 32.65 2.36
C ALA A 126 1.95 34.16 2.47
N VAL A 127 3.16 34.59 2.14
CA VAL A 127 3.56 35.99 2.10
C VAL A 127 3.80 36.40 0.65
N HIS A 128 2.97 37.32 0.18
CA HIS A 128 3.09 37.97 -1.11
C HIS A 128 3.67 39.39 -0.91
N PRO A 129 4.38 39.99 -1.88
CA PRO A 129 4.97 41.34 -1.74
C PRO A 129 3.99 42.44 -1.29
N ILE A 130 2.70 42.24 -1.54
CA ILE A 130 1.65 43.24 -1.27
C ILE A 130 0.84 42.89 -0.02
N LYS A 131 0.75 41.60 0.35
CA LYS A 131 -0.06 41.16 1.50
C LYS A 131 0.37 39.78 2.00
N SER A 132 0.13 39.52 3.29
CA SER A 132 0.19 38.17 3.84
C SER A 132 -1.21 37.56 3.83
N ILE A 133 -1.30 36.27 3.55
CA ILE A 133 -2.56 35.53 3.38
C ILE A 133 -2.49 34.28 4.25
N ARG A 134 -3.47 34.11 5.12
CA ARG A 134 -3.72 32.86 5.85
C ARG A 134 -5.06 32.31 5.36
N LYS A 135 -5.09 31.08 4.86
CA LYS A 135 -6.29 30.48 4.25
C LYS A 135 -6.43 29.02 4.68
N GLY A 136 -7.60 28.69 5.22
CA GLY A 136 -8.01 27.31 5.46
C GLY A 136 -8.30 26.58 4.14
N PHE A 137 -8.02 25.29 4.09
CA PHE A 137 -8.31 24.46 2.95
C PHE A 137 -8.83 23.09 3.36
N GLU A 138 -9.61 22.50 2.47
CA GLU A 138 -10.03 21.11 2.53
C GLU A 138 -9.80 20.51 1.15
N LEU A 139 -9.01 19.44 1.11
CA LEU A 139 -8.68 18.73 -0.12
C LEU A 139 -9.05 17.25 0.04
N LYS A 140 -9.84 16.77 -0.91
CA LYS A 140 -10.17 15.35 -1.03
C LYS A 140 -9.21 14.69 -2.00
N ILE A 141 -8.30 13.86 -1.50
CA ILE A 141 -7.37 13.09 -2.33
C ILE A 141 -7.88 11.65 -2.43
N PRO A 142 -8.33 11.23 -3.62
CA PRO A 142 -8.61 9.83 -3.85
C PRO A 142 -7.31 9.04 -3.93
N TYR A 143 -7.28 7.90 -3.26
CA TYR A 143 -6.12 7.04 -3.23
C TYR A 143 -6.49 5.60 -3.55
N GLN A 144 -5.70 4.97 -4.43
CA GLN A 144 -5.87 3.57 -4.76
C GLN A 144 -5.23 2.74 -3.64
N ALA A 145 -6.01 2.41 -2.60
CA ALA A 145 -5.53 1.65 -1.45
C ALA A 145 -4.90 0.32 -1.87
N LYS A 146 -5.47 -0.29 -2.93
CA LYS A 146 -4.99 -1.52 -3.54
C LYS A 146 -3.55 -1.40 -4.06
N SER A 147 -3.29 -0.49 -5.00
CA SER A 147 -1.97 -0.30 -5.59
C SER A 147 -0.97 0.24 -4.57
N PHE A 148 -1.44 1.04 -3.61
CA PHE A 148 -0.59 1.51 -2.54
C PHE A 148 -0.05 0.38 -1.68
N ILE A 149 -0.93 -0.49 -1.18
CA ILE A 149 -0.54 -1.56 -0.27
C ILE A 149 0.26 -2.60 -1.04
N SER A 150 -0.15 -2.96 -2.26
CA SER A 150 0.57 -3.91 -3.11
C SER A 150 1.92 -3.42 -3.63
N ASN A 151 2.19 -2.11 -3.60
CA ASN A 151 3.45 -1.54 -4.09
C ASN A 151 4.34 -1.03 -2.96
N ASN A 152 3.78 -0.64 -1.82
CA ASN A 152 4.50 0.09 -0.76
C ASN A 152 4.46 -0.53 0.62
N MET A 153 3.60 -1.51 0.94
CA MET A 153 3.65 -2.21 2.25
C MET A 153 3.90 -3.70 2.06
N LEU A 154 3.18 -4.28 1.11
CA LEU A 154 3.39 -5.58 0.54
C LEU A 154 3.68 -5.36 -0.93
N SER A 155 4.83 -4.75 -1.25
CA SER A 155 5.34 -4.89 -2.63
C SER A 155 5.12 -6.35 -3.02
N SER A 156 4.71 -6.61 -4.25
CA SER A 156 4.47 -7.95 -4.79
C SER A 156 5.51 -9.00 -4.37
N ASP A 157 6.66 -8.61 -3.80
CA ASP A 157 7.70 -9.27 -2.98
C ASP A 157 7.32 -9.92 -1.62
N LEU A 158 6.03 -9.98 -1.23
CA LEU A 158 5.50 -11.23 -0.64
C LEU A 158 5.47 -12.36 -1.68
N VAL A 159 6.20 -12.19 -2.78
CA VAL A 159 6.53 -13.24 -3.68
C VAL A 159 7.12 -14.37 -2.85
N PHE A 160 6.36 -15.46 -2.77
CA PHE A 160 6.86 -16.81 -2.58
C PHE A 160 7.88 -17.12 -3.70
N LYS A 161 9.03 -16.40 -3.76
CA LYS A 161 9.99 -16.44 -4.89
C LYS A 161 10.59 -17.82 -4.99
N HIS A 162 10.61 -18.51 -3.86
CA HIS A 162 10.96 -19.89 -3.68
C HIS A 162 10.01 -20.44 -2.64
N ILE A 163 9.12 -21.33 -3.06
CA ILE A 163 8.57 -22.37 -2.18
C ILE A 163 9.52 -23.55 -2.36
N GLU A 164 10.37 -23.80 -1.39
CA GLU A 164 11.21 -25.00 -1.37
C GLU A 164 10.58 -26.01 -0.41
N ILE A 165 10.16 -27.17 -0.92
CA ILE A 165 9.63 -28.27 -0.11
C ILE A 165 10.82 -29.07 0.41
N GLU A 166 11.10 -28.95 1.71
CA GLU A 166 12.27 -29.63 2.30
C GLU A 166 12.00 -31.08 2.63
N LYS A 167 10.79 -31.39 3.09
CA LYS A 167 10.38 -32.72 3.53
C LYS A 167 8.92 -32.94 3.22
N ILE A 168 8.65 -34.09 2.61
CA ILE A 168 7.33 -34.64 2.42
C ILE A 168 7.25 -35.82 3.38
N ASN A 169 6.36 -35.75 4.36
CA ASN A 169 5.94 -36.92 5.10
C ASN A 169 4.58 -37.34 4.54
N PRO A 170 4.57 -38.13 3.43
CA PRO A 170 3.33 -38.67 2.94
C PRO A 170 2.77 -39.56 4.05
N PHE A 171 1.53 -39.32 4.45
CA PHE A 171 0.89 -39.95 5.61
C PHE A 171 1.52 -39.50 6.94
N SER A 172 1.03 -38.37 7.46
CA SER A 172 1.20 -38.03 8.88
C SER A 172 0.90 -39.26 9.73
N ASN A 173 1.72 -39.54 10.76
CA ASN A 173 1.74 -40.76 11.62
C ASN A 173 0.39 -41.13 12.30
N SER A 174 -0.71 -40.46 11.98
CA SER A 174 -2.05 -40.70 12.53
C SER A 174 -3.22 -40.49 11.54
N ASN A 175 -3.01 -40.03 10.31
CA ASN A 175 -4.12 -39.79 9.37
C ASN A 175 -3.76 -40.10 7.90
N PRO A 176 -4.28 -41.20 7.31
CA PRO A 176 -3.97 -41.60 5.94
C PRO A 176 -4.56 -40.65 4.88
N THR A 177 -5.44 -39.73 5.27
CA THR A 177 -6.05 -38.74 4.36
C THR A 177 -5.29 -37.43 4.28
N LYS A 178 -4.21 -37.25 5.07
CA LYS A 178 -3.45 -36.00 5.11
C LYS A 178 -1.93 -36.21 4.99
N SER A 179 -1.26 -35.26 4.35
CA SER A 179 0.20 -35.19 4.23
C SER A 179 0.69 -33.86 4.77
N ASN A 180 1.84 -33.90 5.44
CA ASN A 180 2.50 -32.72 5.96
C ASN A 180 3.71 -32.38 5.10
N PHE A 181 3.80 -31.12 4.71
CA PHE A 181 4.87 -30.54 3.93
C PHE A 181 5.53 -29.46 4.75
N ARG A 182 6.86 -29.39 4.72
CA ARG A 182 7.56 -28.20 5.18
C ARG A 182 7.98 -27.38 3.97
N ILE A 183 7.43 -26.18 3.85
CA ILE A 183 7.84 -25.22 2.82
C ILE A 183 8.68 -24.12 3.42
N LYS A 184 9.62 -23.58 2.65
CA LYS A 184 10.26 -22.29 2.97
C LYS A 184 9.66 -21.20 2.12
N ILE A 185 9.23 -20.11 2.74
CA ILE A 185 8.72 -18.90 2.08
C ILE A 185 9.77 -17.81 2.21
N GLY A 186 10.24 -17.25 1.09
CA GLY A 186 11.05 -16.04 1.09
C GLY A 186 10.17 -14.80 1.17
N ILE A 187 10.43 -13.89 2.12
CA ILE A 187 9.72 -12.61 2.24
C ILE A 187 10.75 -11.49 2.26
N HIS A 188 10.60 -10.51 1.38
CA HIS A 188 11.46 -9.33 1.35
C HIS A 188 10.77 -8.15 2.03
N ASN A 189 11.36 -7.63 3.10
CA ASN A 189 10.93 -6.37 3.69
C ASN A 189 11.51 -5.22 2.85
N SER A 190 10.68 -4.57 2.03
CA SER A 190 11.05 -3.39 1.23
C SER A 190 10.94 -2.07 2.01
N GLN A 191 10.53 -2.11 3.28
CA GLN A 191 10.39 -0.93 4.12
C GLN A 191 11.73 -0.50 4.70
N SER A 192 11.84 0.80 5.00
CA SER A 192 12.97 1.39 5.69
C SER A 192 12.96 1.14 7.21
N PHE A 193 12.01 0.36 7.71
CA PHE A 193 11.85 0.04 9.12
C PHE A 193 11.57 -1.46 9.32
N ASP A 194 11.89 -1.94 10.51
CA ASP A 194 11.67 -3.33 10.91
C ASP A 194 10.19 -3.59 11.21
N TYR A 195 9.72 -4.79 10.94
CA TYR A 195 8.43 -5.28 11.42
C TYR A 195 8.52 -6.74 11.84
N LYS A 196 7.50 -7.24 12.53
CA LYS A 196 7.38 -8.66 12.86
C LYS A 196 6.25 -9.29 12.07
N ILE A 197 6.43 -10.51 11.60
CA ILE A 197 5.34 -11.33 11.06
C ILE A 197 4.85 -12.20 12.20
N ARG A 198 3.60 -12.02 12.61
CA ARG A 198 3.00 -12.82 13.69
C ARG A 198 2.33 -14.08 13.16
N LYS A 199 1.65 -13.95 12.04
CA LYS A 199 0.82 -15.01 11.48
C LYS A 199 0.83 -14.97 9.96
N ILE A 200 0.91 -16.14 9.34
CA ILE A 200 0.66 -16.32 7.91
C ILE A 200 -0.40 -17.41 7.78
N GLU A 201 -1.48 -17.11 7.06
CA GLU A 201 -2.49 -18.08 6.68
C GLU A 201 -2.50 -18.16 5.15
N ILE A 202 -2.39 -19.36 4.61
CA ILE A 202 -2.41 -19.61 3.17
C ILE A 202 -3.32 -20.78 2.83
N SER A 203 -4.11 -20.62 1.78
CA SER A 203 -4.88 -21.66 1.13
C SER A 203 -4.55 -21.62 -0.36
N LEU A 204 -4.13 -22.74 -0.93
CA LEU A 204 -3.91 -22.90 -2.36
C LEU A 204 -5.07 -23.66 -2.98
N LYS A 205 -5.66 -23.12 -4.04
CA LYS A 205 -6.75 -23.73 -4.82
C LYS A 205 -6.30 -24.02 -6.24
N SER A 206 -6.66 -25.19 -6.77
CA SER A 206 -6.47 -25.50 -8.18
C SER A 206 -7.39 -24.63 -9.04
N LYS A 207 -6.85 -23.94 -10.07
CA LYS A 207 -7.66 -23.05 -10.92
C LYS A 207 -8.66 -23.84 -11.79
N SER A 208 -8.33 -25.07 -12.17
CA SER A 208 -9.17 -25.93 -13.00
C SER A 208 -10.34 -26.54 -12.23
N THR A 209 -10.11 -26.97 -10.99
CA THR A 209 -11.12 -27.68 -10.18
C THR A 209 -11.77 -26.81 -9.10
N ASN A 210 -11.20 -25.64 -8.82
CA ASN A 210 -11.54 -24.75 -7.71
C ASN A 210 -11.47 -25.43 -6.31
N ARG A 211 -10.80 -26.59 -6.20
CA ARG A 211 -10.63 -27.30 -4.94
C ARG A 211 -9.40 -26.81 -4.20
N VAL A 212 -9.51 -26.72 -2.87
CA VAL A 212 -8.36 -26.45 -1.99
C VAL A 212 -7.45 -27.67 -2.01
N VAL A 213 -6.21 -27.44 -2.44
CA VAL A 213 -5.18 -28.48 -2.51
C VAL A 213 -4.24 -28.41 -1.32
N LEU A 214 -4.12 -27.27 -0.65
CA LEU A 214 -3.12 -27.07 0.40
C LEU A 214 -3.57 -25.94 1.33
N GLU A 215 -3.39 -26.15 2.63
CA GLU A 215 -3.63 -25.13 3.66
C GLU A 215 -2.43 -25.09 4.62
N GLY A 216 -2.00 -23.88 4.96
CA GLY A 216 -0.85 -23.65 5.83
C GLY A 216 -1.13 -22.52 6.80
N VAL A 217 -0.69 -22.71 8.05
CA VAL A 217 -0.72 -21.67 9.07
C VAL A 217 0.65 -21.61 9.74
N LEU A 218 1.27 -20.43 9.69
CA LEU A 218 2.40 -20.09 10.53
C LEU A 218 1.86 -19.27 11.69
N ASP A 219 2.12 -19.70 12.92
CA ASP A 219 1.75 -18.98 14.14
C ASP A 219 2.99 -18.66 15.01
N THR A 220 4.16 -18.60 14.37
CA THR A 220 5.41 -18.19 15.01
C THR A 220 5.75 -16.77 14.62
N ILE A 221 6.23 -16.00 15.61
CA ILE A 221 6.68 -14.63 15.39
C ILE A 221 8.05 -14.68 14.71
N VAL A 222 8.15 -14.02 13.57
CA VAL A 222 9.40 -13.90 12.80
C VAL A 222 9.75 -12.42 12.65
N ASP A 223 10.97 -12.05 13.01
CA ASP A 223 11.47 -10.70 12.77
C ASP A 223 11.79 -10.51 11.27
N ALA A 224 11.37 -9.38 10.71
CA ALA A 224 11.62 -8.97 9.34
C ALA A 224 12.41 -7.65 9.33
N PRO A 225 13.75 -7.71 9.34
CA PRO A 225 14.59 -6.52 9.33
C PRO A 225 14.40 -5.70 8.06
N SER A 226 14.54 -4.37 8.19
CA SER A 226 14.47 -3.38 7.13
C SER A 226 15.36 -3.74 5.93
N LEU A 227 14.79 -3.65 4.73
CA LEU A 227 15.46 -3.89 3.45
C LEU A 227 16.09 -5.29 3.28
N GLN A 228 15.65 -6.28 4.08
CA GLN A 228 16.20 -7.65 4.06
C GLN A 228 15.18 -8.70 3.60
N THR A 229 15.71 -9.80 3.07
CA THR A 229 14.93 -10.99 2.75
C THR A 229 15.08 -12.04 3.84
N ILE A 230 13.97 -12.46 4.42
CA ILE A 230 13.90 -13.55 5.40
C ILE A 230 13.33 -14.81 4.77
N LYS A 231 13.78 -15.97 5.24
CA LYS A 231 13.24 -17.28 4.83
C LYS A 231 12.48 -17.88 6.01
N ILE A 232 11.21 -18.14 5.81
CA ILE A 232 10.31 -18.59 6.86
C ILE A 232 9.91 -20.03 6.59
N PRO A 233 10.22 -20.98 7.49
CA PRO A 233 9.71 -22.32 7.39
C PRO A 233 8.23 -22.32 7.78
N LEU A 234 7.36 -22.74 6.87
CA LEU A 234 5.94 -22.95 7.09
C LEU A 234 5.65 -24.45 7.00
N ASP A 235 5.08 -25.00 8.07
CA ASP A 235 4.51 -26.34 8.05
C ASP A 235 3.10 -26.26 7.46
N ILE A 236 2.85 -27.11 6.49
CA ILE A 236 1.67 -27.11 5.64
C ILE A 236 1.01 -28.47 5.71
N GLU A 237 -0.32 -28.47 5.81
CA GLU A 237 -1.13 -29.67 5.74
C GLU A 237 -1.88 -29.71 4.40
N SER A 238 -1.97 -30.89 3.81
CA SER A 238 -2.70 -31.07 2.56
C SER A 238 -3.45 -32.39 2.56
N ASN A 239 -4.60 -32.41 1.89
CA ASN A 239 -5.44 -33.59 1.77
C ASN A 239 -4.90 -34.50 0.67
N ASN A 240 -4.55 -35.74 1.04
CA ASN A 240 -3.98 -36.76 0.16
C ASN A 240 -4.87 -37.06 -1.03
N LEU A 241 -6.19 -37.05 -0.89
CA LEU A 241 -7.12 -37.28 -2.00
C LEU A 241 -7.09 -36.13 -3.00
N ASN A 242 -6.98 -34.88 -2.51
CA ASN A 242 -6.87 -33.71 -3.39
C ASN A 242 -5.49 -33.66 -4.04
N ILE A 243 -4.42 -34.04 -3.34
CA ILE A 243 -3.11 -34.23 -3.95
C ILE A 243 -3.20 -35.31 -5.03
N LEU A 244 -3.64 -36.53 -4.72
CA LEU A 244 -3.72 -37.67 -5.64
C LEU A 244 -4.57 -37.39 -6.89
N GLN A 245 -5.71 -36.72 -6.74
CA GLN A 245 -6.56 -36.32 -7.86
C GLN A 245 -5.90 -35.27 -8.77
N ASN A 246 -5.00 -34.45 -8.22
CA ASN A 246 -4.18 -33.54 -9.01
C ASN A 246 -2.83 -34.18 -9.43
N LEU A 247 -2.37 -35.27 -8.78
CA LEU A 247 -1.15 -36.04 -9.11
C LEU A 247 -1.26 -36.81 -10.41
N GLY A 248 -2.47 -37.27 -10.77
CA GLY A 248 -2.73 -37.89 -12.08
C GLY A 248 -2.36 -36.98 -13.25
N THR A 249 -2.42 -35.66 -13.06
CA THR A 249 -1.90 -34.65 -13.99
C THR A 249 -0.45 -34.26 -13.67
N PHE A 250 -0.09 -34.14 -12.39
CA PHE A 250 1.24 -33.68 -11.90
C PHE A 250 2.44 -34.55 -12.33
N PHE A 251 2.24 -35.85 -12.57
CA PHE A 251 3.28 -36.79 -13.01
C PHE A 251 3.21 -37.18 -14.50
N LEU A 252 2.10 -36.90 -15.18
CA LEU A 252 1.85 -37.34 -16.57
C LEU A 252 1.77 -36.20 -17.59
N SER A 253 1.49 -34.96 -17.15
CA SER A 253 1.49 -33.78 -18.05
C SER A 253 2.68 -32.87 -17.74
N SER A 254 3.43 -32.50 -18.78
CA SER A 254 4.47 -31.46 -18.74
C SER A 254 3.92 -30.04 -18.62
N ASP A 255 2.60 -29.88 -18.51
CA ASP A 255 1.94 -28.59 -18.50
C ASP A 255 1.94 -27.99 -17.09
N SER A 256 2.32 -26.71 -17.01
CA SER A 256 2.27 -25.94 -15.77
C SER A 256 0.84 -25.89 -15.24
N SER A 257 0.63 -26.41 -14.04
CA SER A 257 -0.67 -26.35 -13.39
C SER A 257 -0.81 -24.99 -12.69
N LYS A 258 -1.89 -24.26 -13.02
CA LYS A 258 -2.21 -22.95 -12.45
C LYS A 258 -2.98 -23.09 -11.14
N TYR A 259 -2.51 -22.40 -10.12
CA TYR A 259 -3.11 -22.37 -8.79
C TYR A 259 -3.38 -20.94 -8.34
N ILE A 260 -4.37 -20.78 -7.47
CA ILE A 260 -4.71 -19.51 -6.84
C ILE A 260 -4.43 -19.67 -5.35
N GLY A 261 -3.40 -18.99 -4.85
CA GLY A 261 -3.15 -18.91 -3.41
C GLY A 261 -3.83 -17.67 -2.83
N ALA A 262 -4.59 -17.87 -1.77
CA ALA A 262 -5.31 -16.83 -1.05
C ALA A 262 -5.00 -16.96 0.44
N GLY A 263 -4.99 -15.84 1.16
CA GLY A 263 -4.63 -15.89 2.56
C GLY A 263 -4.54 -14.54 3.23
N SER A 264 -3.92 -14.52 4.40
CA SER A 264 -3.63 -13.29 5.12
C SER A 264 -2.27 -13.36 5.81
N VAL A 265 -1.58 -12.22 5.87
CA VAL A 265 -0.37 -12.04 6.68
C VAL A 265 -0.66 -11.01 7.75
N THR A 266 -0.39 -11.34 9.00
CA THR A 266 -0.47 -10.40 10.12
C THR A 266 0.91 -9.87 10.42
N ILE A 267 1.14 -8.60 10.09
CA ILE A 267 2.38 -7.88 10.43
C ILE A 267 2.16 -7.05 11.69
N SER A 268 3.18 -6.95 12.53
CA SER A 268 3.20 -6.14 13.75
C SER A 268 4.26 -5.06 13.60
N ILE A 269 3.84 -3.80 13.70
CA ILE A 269 4.71 -2.63 13.65
C ILE A 269 4.54 -1.90 14.98
N GLU A 270 5.61 -1.79 15.78
CA GLU A 270 5.55 -1.19 17.13
C GLU A 270 4.41 -1.75 18.00
N GLY A 271 4.12 -3.05 17.88
CA GLY A 271 3.05 -3.72 18.62
C GLY A 271 1.63 -3.55 18.06
N TYR A 272 1.45 -2.81 16.96
CA TYR A 272 0.18 -2.71 16.24
C TYR A 272 0.10 -3.74 15.13
N ASP A 273 -0.93 -4.58 15.18
CA ASP A 273 -1.12 -5.68 14.25
C ASP A 273 -2.02 -5.28 13.08
N PHE A 274 -1.51 -5.47 11.87
CA PHE A 274 -2.18 -5.22 10.60
C PHE A 274 -2.34 -6.54 9.87
N GLN A 275 -3.58 -6.95 9.65
CA GLN A 275 -3.90 -8.14 8.87
C GLN A 275 -4.07 -7.74 7.41
N ILE A 276 -3.19 -8.23 6.56
CA ILE A 276 -3.18 -7.88 5.15
C ILE A 276 -3.55 -9.11 4.32
N PRO A 277 -4.68 -9.07 3.60
CA PRO A 277 -5.12 -10.16 2.74
C PRO A 277 -4.25 -10.21 1.47
N PHE A 278 -4.07 -11.40 0.91
CA PHE A 278 -3.44 -11.57 -0.39
C PHE A 278 -4.17 -12.59 -1.26
N LEU A 279 -4.03 -12.43 -2.58
CA LEU A 279 -4.48 -13.35 -3.61
C LEU A 279 -3.50 -13.31 -4.76
N GLN A 280 -2.94 -14.45 -5.11
CA GLN A 280 -1.89 -14.56 -6.11
C GLN A 280 -2.08 -15.82 -6.95
N GLU A 281 -1.83 -15.71 -8.26
CA GLU A 281 -1.75 -16.89 -9.14
C GLU A 281 -0.32 -17.45 -9.11
N PHE A 282 -0.23 -18.77 -8.99
CA PHE A 282 1.01 -19.53 -8.91
C PHE A 282 1.04 -20.56 -10.03
N ASP A 283 2.14 -20.57 -10.78
CA ASP A 283 2.46 -21.64 -11.70
C ASP A 283 3.35 -22.64 -10.95
N ILE A 284 2.85 -23.86 -10.77
CA ILE A 284 3.58 -24.92 -10.08
C ILE A 284 4.14 -25.87 -11.13
N GLU A 285 5.47 -25.90 -11.23
CA GLU A 285 6.22 -26.82 -12.07
C GLU A 285 6.74 -27.98 -11.22
N THR A 286 6.49 -29.20 -11.70
CA THR A 286 6.84 -30.42 -10.98
C THR A 286 7.89 -31.17 -11.75
N ASN A 287 9.07 -31.31 -11.15
CA ASN A 287 10.12 -32.13 -11.74
C ASN A 287 9.90 -33.57 -11.28
N PRO A 288 9.86 -34.58 -12.19
CA PRO A 288 9.64 -35.99 -11.83
C PRO A 288 10.67 -36.57 -10.85
N PHE A 289 11.76 -35.85 -10.57
CA PHE A 289 12.81 -36.21 -9.62
C PHE A 289 12.76 -35.42 -8.28
N GLY A 290 11.59 -34.90 -7.90
CA GLY A 290 11.29 -34.57 -6.50
C GLY A 290 11.52 -33.14 -6.04
N SER A 291 11.71 -32.18 -6.95
CA SER A 291 11.63 -30.75 -6.61
C SER A 291 10.40 -30.12 -7.24
N ILE A 292 9.62 -29.41 -6.42
CA ILE A 292 8.50 -28.58 -6.88
C ILE A 292 9.00 -27.15 -6.88
N ARG A 293 8.96 -26.48 -8.05
CA ARG A 293 9.23 -25.05 -8.15
C ARG A 293 7.90 -24.34 -8.33
N VAL A 294 7.67 -23.33 -7.48
CA VAL A 294 6.49 -22.50 -7.54
C VAL A 294 6.91 -21.12 -8.00
N ASN A 295 6.47 -20.74 -9.20
CA ASN A 295 6.72 -19.42 -9.76
C ASN A 295 5.46 -18.58 -9.62
N PRO A 296 5.53 -17.38 -9.02
CA PRO A 296 4.41 -16.43 -9.05
C PRO A 296 4.13 -16.03 -10.50
N ASN A 297 2.86 -16.01 -10.91
CA ASN A 297 2.50 -15.34 -12.16
C ASN A 297 2.31 -13.85 -11.85
N ILE A 298 3.20 -12.99 -12.38
CA ILE A 298 3.23 -11.56 -12.04
C ILE A 298 1.96 -10.83 -12.55
N ASP A 299 1.17 -11.46 -13.41
CA ASP A 299 -0.10 -10.93 -13.95
C ASP A 299 -1.35 -11.33 -13.11
N GLY A 300 -1.18 -11.68 -11.84
CA GLY A 300 -2.21 -12.27 -10.96
C GLY A 300 -3.46 -11.41 -10.67
N PRO A 301 -4.60 -12.03 -10.30
CA PRO A 301 -5.90 -11.37 -10.19
C PRO A 301 -6.03 -10.42 -8.98
N ASP A 302 -6.98 -9.51 -9.14
CA ASP A 302 -7.29 -8.34 -8.31
C ASP A 302 -7.47 -8.62 -6.78
N TYR A 303 -6.66 -7.99 -5.93
CA TYR A 303 -6.73 -8.05 -4.44
C TYR A 303 -8.11 -7.74 -3.85
N CYS A 304 -8.94 -6.89 -4.47
CA CYS A 304 -10.31 -6.64 -3.97
C CYS A 304 -11.24 -7.84 -4.16
N SER A 305 -10.96 -8.68 -5.17
CA SER A 305 -11.65 -9.96 -5.31
C SER A 305 -11.28 -10.93 -4.18
N ALA A 306 -10.10 -10.78 -3.55
CA ALA A 306 -9.68 -11.59 -2.41
C ALA A 306 -10.53 -11.30 -1.17
N TYR A 307 -10.66 -10.03 -0.79
CA TYR A 307 -11.41 -9.64 0.41
C TYR A 307 -12.89 -10.00 0.29
N GLN A 308 -13.49 -9.71 -0.88
CA GLN A 308 -14.89 -10.05 -1.17
C GLN A 308 -15.10 -11.56 -1.27
N LYS A 309 -14.21 -12.34 -1.90
CA LYS A 309 -14.34 -13.81 -1.99
C LYS A 309 -14.07 -14.53 -0.66
N ILE A 310 -13.18 -14.00 0.17
CA ILE A 310 -12.93 -14.57 1.51
C ILE A 310 -14.16 -14.35 2.41
N HIS A 311 -14.86 -13.23 2.26
CA HIS A 311 -16.04 -12.90 3.09
C HIS A 311 -17.39 -13.27 2.48
N SER A 312 -17.46 -13.65 1.19
CA SER A 312 -18.67 -14.21 0.57
C SER A 312 -18.81 -15.74 0.75
N HIS A 313 -17.87 -16.36 1.47
CA HIS A 313 -17.79 -17.81 1.69
C HIS A 313 -17.57 -18.20 3.17
N LEU A 314 -17.78 -17.25 4.08
CA LEU A 314 -18.14 -17.48 5.49
C LEU A 314 -19.62 -17.13 5.66
#